data_AF-A0A379TAP8-F1
#
_entry.id   AF-A0A379TAP8-F1
#
_cell.length_a   1.000
_cell.length_b   1.000
_cell.length_c   1.000
_cell.angle_alpha   90.00
_cell.angle_beta   90.00
_cell.angle_gamma   90.00
#
_symmetry.space_group_name_H-M   'P 1'
#
loop_
_entity.id
_entity.type
_entity.pdbx_description
1 polymer ?
#
loop_
_entity_poly.entity_id
_entity_poly.type
_entity_poly.pdbx_seq_one_letter_code
_entity_poly.pdbx_strand_id
1 'polypeptide(L)'
;MAFEKDKVKGAVRTDFILSAEIVAITLGIVAQAPLLNQVLVLAGIALVVTIGVYGLVGIIVKLDDMGYWLAEKRSVLAQSVGKGLLIIAPWLMKALSIVGTLAMFLVGGGIVVHGIAPLHHAIEHFAQQQGTFMAHTLPGLLNLVLGFIIGAIVVALVKSVAKIRGVSH
;
A
#
# COMPACT_ATOMS: atom_id res chain seq x y z
N MET A 1 -5.54 -23.68 -12.87
CA MET A 1 -4.13 -23.73 -12.42
C MET A 1 -3.26 -22.56 -12.94
N ALA A 2 -3.42 -22.03 -14.17
CA ALA A 2 -2.63 -20.87 -14.64
C ALA A 2 -3.00 -19.55 -13.95
N PHE A 3 -4.29 -19.21 -13.88
CA PHE A 3 -4.78 -17.98 -13.24
C PHE A 3 -4.49 -17.87 -11.74
N GLU A 4 -4.41 -19.01 -11.05
CA GLU A 4 -4.12 -19.07 -9.62
C GLU A 4 -2.64 -18.77 -9.34
N LYS A 5 -1.73 -19.32 -10.17
CA LYS A 5 -0.30 -19.01 -10.11
C LYS A 5 -0.01 -17.54 -10.40
N ASP A 6 -0.71 -16.93 -11.36
CA ASP A 6 -0.53 -15.51 -11.67
C ASP A 6 -1.04 -14.59 -10.56
N LYS A 7 -2.16 -14.94 -9.90
CA LYS A 7 -2.63 -14.22 -8.70
C LYS A 7 -1.66 -14.33 -7.54
N VAL A 8 -1.16 -15.54 -7.26
CA VAL A 8 -0.17 -15.77 -6.19
C VAL A 8 1.12 -15.00 -6.49
N LYS A 9 1.61 -15.04 -7.73
CA LYS A 9 2.82 -14.31 -8.14
C LYS A 9 2.66 -12.80 -8.07
N GLY A 10 1.47 -12.28 -8.39
CA GLY A 10 1.13 -10.87 -8.23
C GLY A 10 1.13 -10.45 -6.76
N ALA A 11 0.43 -11.21 -5.91
CA ALA A 11 0.35 -10.95 -4.47
C ALA A 11 1.74 -10.96 -3.80
N VAL A 12 2.58 -11.93 -4.12
CA VAL A 12 3.96 -12.03 -3.58
C VAL A 12 4.83 -10.83 -3.96
N ARG A 13 4.68 -10.30 -5.19
CA ARG A 13 5.44 -9.11 -5.61
C ARG A 13 5.02 -7.86 -4.86
N THR A 14 3.72 -7.67 -4.68
CA THR A 14 3.17 -6.53 -3.94
C THR A 14 3.60 -6.54 -2.47
N ASP A 15 3.56 -7.70 -1.83
CA ASP A 15 3.97 -7.90 -0.43
C ASP A 15 5.49 -7.74 -0.26
N PHE A 16 6.30 -8.23 -1.21
CA PHE A 16 7.76 -8.04 -1.20
C PHE A 16 8.16 -6.56 -1.36
N ILE A 17 7.47 -5.81 -2.23
CA ILE A 17 7.72 -4.38 -2.40
C ILE A 17 7.35 -3.63 -1.12
N LEU A 18 6.17 -3.88 -0.54
CA LEU A 18 5.73 -3.24 0.71
C LEU A 18 6.65 -3.57 1.90
N SER A 19 7.09 -4.82 2.03
CA SER A 19 8.00 -5.21 3.11
C SER A 19 9.39 -4.59 2.95
N ALA A 20 9.96 -4.56 1.74
CA ALA A 20 11.23 -3.89 1.47
C ALA A 20 11.17 -2.37 1.74
N GLU A 21 10.03 -1.77 1.43
CA GLU A 21 9.73 -0.36 1.67
C GLU A 21 9.69 0.00 3.15
N ILE A 22 8.96 -0.76 3.97
CA ILE A 22 8.90 -0.56 5.42
C ILE A 22 10.30 -0.67 6.01
N VAL A 23 11.09 -1.65 5.55
CA VAL A 23 12.48 -1.84 5.96
C VAL A 23 13.35 -0.64 5.57
N ALA A 24 13.23 -0.11 4.35
CA ALA A 24 14.00 1.04 3.90
C ALA A 24 13.68 2.31 4.71
N ILE A 25 12.40 2.59 4.98
CA ILE A 25 11.98 3.75 5.79
C ILE A 25 12.48 3.62 7.22
N THR A 26 12.22 2.48 7.84
CA THR A 26 12.61 2.25 9.24
C THR A 26 14.12 2.30 9.38
N LEU A 27 14.88 1.65 8.49
CA LEU A 27 16.34 1.72 8.48
C LEU A 27 16.84 3.15 8.30
N GLY A 28 16.19 3.98 7.48
CA GLY A 28 16.50 5.40 7.35
C GLY A 28 16.29 6.18 8.66
N ILE A 29 15.19 5.92 9.38
CA ILE A 29 14.87 6.57 10.66
C ILE A 29 15.85 6.16 11.77
N VAL A 30 16.21 4.87 11.83
CA VAL A 30 17.09 4.32 12.87
C VAL A 30 18.54 4.19 12.42
N ALA A 31 18.93 4.77 11.28
CA ALA A 31 20.25 4.60 10.68
C ALA A 31 21.41 4.95 11.64
N GLN A 32 21.16 5.91 12.54
CA GLN A 32 22.16 6.39 13.51
C GLN A 32 22.14 5.62 14.84
N ALA A 33 21.20 4.69 15.03
CA ALA A 33 21.12 3.87 16.23
C ALA A 33 22.08 2.66 16.15
N PRO A 34 22.49 2.08 17.30
CA PRO A 34 23.27 0.84 17.32
C PRO A 34 22.56 -0.29 16.58
N LEU A 35 23.33 -1.16 15.90
CA LEU A 35 22.81 -2.25 15.06
C LEU A 35 21.74 -3.10 15.77
N LEU A 36 21.95 -3.40 17.05
CA LEU A 36 21.01 -4.20 17.85
C LEU A 36 19.65 -3.51 18.00
N ASN A 37 19.63 -2.18 18.21
CA ASN A 37 18.40 -1.41 18.26
C ASN A 37 17.71 -1.37 16.90
N GLN A 38 18.48 -1.24 15.81
CA GLN A 38 17.92 -1.25 14.46
C GLN A 38 17.18 -2.56 14.20
N VAL A 39 17.82 -3.70 14.46
CA VAL A 39 17.25 -5.03 14.26
C VAL A 39 15.99 -5.24 15.10
N LEU A 40 16.01 -4.84 16.38
CA LEU A 40 14.84 -4.97 17.25
C LEU A 40 13.65 -4.12 16.78
N VAL A 41 13.91 -2.87 16.37
CA VAL A 41 12.85 -1.97 15.88
C VAL A 41 12.29 -2.47 14.55
N LEU A 42 13.16 -2.84 13.61
CA LEU A 42 12.78 -3.42 12.31
C LEU A 42 11.91 -4.67 12.50
N ALA A 43 12.36 -5.62 13.32
CA ALA A 43 11.61 -6.85 13.58
C ALA A 43 10.27 -6.58 14.28
N GLY A 44 10.25 -5.67 15.25
CA GLY A 44 9.03 -5.26 15.96
C GLY A 44 7.99 -4.64 15.03
N ILE A 45 8.39 -3.67 14.20
CA ILE A 45 7.51 -3.02 13.23
C ILE A 45 7.02 -4.03 12.19
N ALA A 46 7.90 -4.88 11.67
CA ALA A 46 7.53 -5.91 10.70
C ALA A 46 6.44 -6.84 11.26
N LEU A 47 6.57 -7.30 12.51
CA LEU A 47 5.55 -8.12 13.17
C LEU A 47 4.23 -7.37 13.37
N VAL A 48 4.29 -6.15 13.91
CA VAL A 48 3.09 -5.34 14.19
C VAL A 48 2.31 -5.05 12.91
N VAL A 49 3.00 -4.65 11.84
CA VAL A 49 2.34 -4.34 10.56
C VAL A 49 1.79 -5.61 9.92
N THR A 50 2.53 -6.72 9.96
CA THR A 50 2.05 -8.01 9.45
C THR A 50 0.75 -8.40 10.16
N ILE A 51 0.77 -8.45 11.50
CA ILE A 51 -0.42 -8.83 12.28
C ILE A 51 -1.56 -7.83 12.06
N GLY A 52 -1.26 -6.53 12.04
CA GLY A 52 -2.26 -5.47 11.87
C GLY A 52 -2.98 -5.54 10.52
N VAL A 53 -2.23 -5.65 9.42
CA VAL A 53 -2.80 -5.69 8.06
C VAL A 53 -3.56 -6.99 7.82
N TYR A 54 -2.96 -8.15 8.11
CA TYR A 54 -3.63 -9.44 7.91
C TYR A 54 -4.81 -9.62 8.87
N GLY A 55 -4.71 -9.10 10.10
CA GLY A 55 -5.81 -9.09 11.07
C GLY A 55 -6.99 -8.23 10.61
N LEU A 56 -6.72 -7.00 10.12
CA LEU A 56 -7.74 -6.12 9.56
C LEU A 56 -8.45 -6.76 8.37
N VAL A 57 -7.70 -7.31 7.42
CA VAL A 57 -8.26 -7.99 6.25
C VAL A 57 -9.07 -9.23 6.68
N GLY A 58 -8.57 -10.01 7.64
CA GLY A 58 -9.27 -11.17 8.19
C GLY A 58 -10.59 -10.81 8.85
N ILE A 59 -10.67 -9.69 9.58
CA ILE A 59 -11.91 -9.17 10.15
C ILE A 59 -12.90 -8.83 9.03
N ILE A 60 -12.45 -8.16 7.97
CA ILE A 60 -13.30 -7.77 6.85
C ILE A 60 -13.91 -9.00 6.14
N VAL A 61 -13.10 -10.02 5.88
CA VAL A 61 -13.58 -11.28 5.28
C VAL A 61 -14.55 -12.00 6.22
N LYS A 62 -14.26 -12.03 7.52
CA LYS A 62 -15.15 -12.63 8.52
C LYS A 62 -16.50 -11.94 8.57
N LEU A 63 -16.53 -10.62 8.45
CA LEU A 63 -17.75 -9.83 8.38
C LEU A 63 -18.57 -10.19 7.13
N ASP A 64 -17.94 -10.41 5.98
CA ASP A 64 -18.63 -10.85 4.75
C ASP A 64 -19.30 -12.22 4.93
N ASP A 65 -18.57 -13.21 5.46
CA ASP A 65 -19.09 -14.54 5.77
C ASP A 65 -20.26 -14.48 6.78
N MET A 66 -20.13 -13.63 7.80
CA MET A 66 -21.19 -13.39 8.78
C MET A 66 -22.42 -12.75 8.13
N GLY A 67 -22.23 -11.86 7.15
CA GLY A 67 -23.30 -11.24 6.37
C GLY A 67 -24.12 -12.27 5.60
N TYR A 68 -23.45 -13.21 4.95
CA TYR A 68 -24.09 -14.33 4.27
C TYR A 68 -24.90 -15.19 5.25
N TRP A 69 -24.30 -15.57 6.38
CA TRP A 69 -24.98 -16.37 7.40
C TRP A 69 -26.19 -15.67 8.04
N LEU A 70 -26.13 -14.34 8.24
CA LEU A 70 -27.26 -13.55 8.73
C LEU A 70 -28.40 -13.44 7.71
N ALA A 71 -28.06 -13.35 6.42
CA ALA A 71 -29.03 -13.25 5.32
C ALA A 71 -29.90 -14.50 5.18
N GLU A 72 -29.43 -15.66 5.65
CA GLU A 72 -30.14 -16.94 5.57
C GLU A 72 -31.03 -17.22 6.80
N LYS A 73 -30.97 -16.39 7.85
CA LYS A 73 -31.84 -16.52 9.03
C LYS A 73 -33.29 -16.13 8.73
N ARG A 74 -34.24 -16.68 9.48
CA ARG A 74 -35.68 -16.35 9.39
C ARG A 74 -36.05 -14.96 9.95
N SER A 75 -35.19 -14.34 10.76
CA SER A 75 -35.46 -13.03 11.35
C SER A 75 -35.28 -11.92 10.32
N VAL A 76 -36.32 -11.10 10.11
CA VAL A 76 -36.30 -9.97 9.15
C VAL A 76 -35.19 -8.97 9.47
N LEU A 77 -34.92 -8.73 10.77
CA LEU A 77 -33.81 -7.87 11.22
C LEU A 77 -32.45 -8.51 10.94
N ALA A 78 -32.31 -9.83 11.12
CA ALA A 78 -31.07 -10.51 10.78
C ALA A 78 -30.82 -10.50 9.26
N GLN A 79 -31.87 -10.67 8.46
CA GLN A 79 -31.77 -10.61 7.01
C GLN A 79 -31.42 -9.22 6.48
N SER A 80 -32.00 -8.15 7.05
CA SER A 80 -31.71 -6.79 6.62
C SER A 80 -30.26 -6.39 6.94
N VAL A 81 -29.77 -6.75 8.13
CA VAL A 81 -28.37 -6.53 8.52
C VAL A 81 -27.42 -7.37 7.66
N GLY A 82 -27.75 -8.65 7.42
CA GLY A 82 -26.95 -9.52 6.56
C GLY A 82 -26.83 -9.00 5.12
N LYS A 83 -27.95 -8.58 4.52
CA LYS A 83 -27.95 -7.95 3.18
C LYS A 83 -27.15 -6.64 3.15
N GLY A 84 -27.27 -5.81 4.20
CA GLY A 84 -26.47 -4.59 4.32
C GLY A 84 -24.97 -4.88 4.33
N LEU A 85 -24.55 -5.89 5.10
CA LEU A 85 -23.15 -6.28 5.20
C LEU A 85 -22.58 -6.83 3.88
N LEU A 86 -23.35 -7.66 3.18
CA LEU A 86 -23.01 -8.18 1.85
C LEU A 86 -22.86 -7.09 0.77
N ILE A 87 -23.56 -5.96 0.91
CA ILE A 87 -23.42 -4.82 -0.01
C ILE A 87 -22.15 -4.01 0.31
N ILE A 88 -21.83 -3.85 1.60
CA ILE A 88 -20.70 -3.05 2.06
C ILE A 88 -19.36 -3.76 1.83
N ALA A 89 -19.30 -5.07 2.04
CA ALA A 89 -18.07 -5.87 1.90
C ALA A 89 -17.33 -5.67 0.55
N PRO A 90 -17.97 -5.78 -0.64
CA PRO A 90 -17.29 -5.55 -1.90
C PRO A 90 -16.89 -4.08 -2.12
N TRP A 91 -17.60 -3.14 -1.51
CA TRP A 91 -17.24 -1.72 -1.58
C TRP A 91 -16.00 -1.42 -0.73
N LEU A 92 -15.91 -2.02 0.46
CA LEU A 92 -14.74 -1.95 1.33
C LEU A 92 -13.50 -2.55 0.66
N MET A 93 -13.64 -3.72 0.02
CA MET A 93 -12.56 -4.37 -0.73
C MET A 93 -12.05 -3.49 -1.89
N LYS A 94 -12.96 -2.83 -2.63
CA LYS A 94 -12.58 -1.88 -3.69
C LYS A 94 -11.88 -0.64 -3.14
N ALA A 95 -12.40 -0.06 -2.07
CA ALA A 95 -11.81 1.10 -1.42
C ALA A 95 -10.38 0.78 -0.92
N LEU A 96 -10.19 -0.37 -0.28
CA LEU A 96 -8.87 -0.84 0.16
C LEU A 96 -7.90 -1.03 -1.00
N SER A 97 -8.37 -1.52 -2.16
CA SER A 97 -7.52 -1.64 -3.35
C SER A 97 -7.05 -0.28 -3.87
N ILE A 98 -7.93 0.73 -3.88
CA ILE A 98 -7.58 2.09 -4.32
C ILE A 98 -6.61 2.72 -3.33
N VAL A 99 -6.94 2.67 -2.03
CA VAL A 99 -6.10 3.20 -0.96
C VAL A 99 -4.72 2.51 -0.96
N GLY A 100 -4.69 1.19 -1.11
CA GLY A 100 -3.44 0.42 -1.21
C GLY A 100 -2.60 0.84 -2.41
N THR A 101 -3.23 1.07 -3.58
CA THR A 101 -2.52 1.54 -4.78
C THR A 101 -1.94 2.95 -4.57
N LEU A 102 -2.72 3.87 -3.98
CA LEU A 102 -2.25 5.20 -3.65
C LEU A 102 -1.11 5.17 -2.62
N ALA A 103 -1.20 4.28 -1.61
CA ALA A 103 -0.14 4.08 -0.63
C ALA A 103 1.16 3.60 -1.29
N MET A 104 1.09 2.62 -2.19
CA MET A 104 2.28 2.15 -2.91
C MET A 104 2.93 3.25 -3.77
N PHE A 105 2.14 4.13 -4.40
CA PHE A 105 2.72 5.28 -5.13
C PHE A 105 3.32 6.32 -4.20
N LEU A 106 2.61 6.67 -3.13
CA LEU A 106 3.10 7.60 -2.11
C LEU A 106 4.45 7.16 -1.59
N VAL A 107 4.59 5.87 -1.30
CA VAL A 107 5.78 5.39 -0.64
C VAL A 107 6.90 5.08 -1.62
N GLY A 108 6.60 4.50 -2.79
CA GLY A 108 7.58 4.37 -3.87
C GLY A 108 8.18 5.72 -4.28
N GLY A 109 7.35 6.77 -4.36
CA GLY A 109 7.82 8.13 -4.58
C GLY A 109 8.66 8.67 -3.42
N GLY A 110 8.28 8.36 -2.18
CA GLY A 110 9.06 8.66 -0.98
C GLY A 110 10.46 8.05 -1.02
N ILE A 111 10.61 6.79 -1.41
CA ILE A 111 11.92 6.13 -1.55
C ILE A 111 12.80 6.87 -2.56
N VAL A 112 12.25 7.25 -3.71
CA VAL A 112 13.00 7.95 -4.76
C VAL A 112 13.43 9.35 -4.30
N VAL A 113 12.53 10.08 -3.66
CA VAL A 113 12.83 11.42 -3.15
C VAL A 113 13.91 11.37 -2.07
N HIS A 114 13.83 10.43 -1.12
CA HIS A 114 14.87 10.27 -0.10
C HIS A 114 16.20 9.77 -0.68
N GLY A 115 16.16 8.95 -1.72
CA GLY A 115 17.36 8.47 -2.42
C GLY A 115 18.09 9.56 -3.20
N ILE A 116 17.44 10.68 -3.52
CA ILE A 116 18.00 11.79 -4.29
C ILE A 116 18.06 13.05 -3.40
N ALA A 117 19.17 13.23 -2.70
CA ALA A 117 19.36 14.32 -1.71
C ALA A 117 18.95 15.73 -2.20
N PRO A 118 19.24 16.15 -3.45
CA PRO A 118 18.79 17.45 -3.96
C PRO A 118 17.25 17.58 -4.07
N LEU A 119 16.56 16.49 -4.43
CA LEU A 119 15.10 16.46 -4.55
C LEU A 119 14.44 16.56 -3.17
N HIS A 120 14.98 15.85 -2.18
CA HIS A 120 14.51 15.91 -0.80
C HIS A 120 14.60 17.33 -0.23
N HIS A 121 15.76 17.99 -0.34
CA HIS A 121 15.95 19.35 0.18
C HIS A 121 15.11 20.40 -0.58
N ALA A 122 14.91 20.25 -1.89
CA ALA A 122 14.05 21.15 -2.64
C ALA A 122 12.58 21.07 -2.19
N ILE A 123 12.08 19.85 -1.93
CA ILE A 123 10.72 19.61 -1.44
C ILE A 123 10.55 20.14 -0.01
N GLU A 124 11.51 19.89 0.86
CA GLU A 124 11.49 20.40 2.24
C GLU A 124 11.54 21.92 2.29
N HIS A 125 12.43 22.55 1.52
CA HIS A 125 12.55 24.01 1.48
C HIS A 125 11.29 24.68 0.92
N PHE A 126 10.66 24.08 -0.08
CA PHE A 126 9.38 24.57 -0.63
C PHE A 126 8.22 24.37 0.36
N ALA A 127 8.21 23.27 1.11
CA ALA A 127 7.19 22.99 2.13
C ALA A 127 7.33 23.90 3.36
N GLN A 128 8.55 24.22 3.79
CA GLN A 128 8.80 25.13 4.92
C GLN A 128 8.46 26.60 4.64
N GLN A 129 8.36 26.98 3.37
CA GLN A 129 7.88 28.31 2.98
C GLN A 129 6.35 28.45 3.05
N GLN A 130 5.62 27.35 3.28
CA GLN A 130 4.17 27.37 3.44
C GLN A 130 3.75 27.26 4.92
N GLY A 131 2.47 27.58 5.19
CA GLY A 131 1.91 27.45 6.54
C GLY A 131 1.98 26.01 7.08
N THR A 132 1.95 25.86 8.42
CA THR A 132 2.18 24.59 9.15
C THR A 132 1.39 23.40 8.61
N PHE A 133 0.15 23.60 8.17
CA PHE A 133 -0.68 22.53 7.60
C PHE A 133 -0.16 22.03 6.25
N MET A 134 0.30 22.94 5.39
CA MET A 134 0.88 22.58 4.09
C MET A 134 2.29 22.00 4.23
N ALA A 135 3.06 22.43 5.24
CA ALA A 135 4.38 21.87 5.51
C ALA A 135 4.35 20.35 5.79
N HIS A 136 3.25 19.82 6.34
CA HIS A 136 3.11 18.38 6.62
C HIS A 136 2.42 17.58 5.50
N THR A 137 1.50 18.20 4.76
CA THR A 137 0.72 17.51 3.73
C THR A 137 1.38 17.54 2.35
N LEU A 138 2.12 18.62 2.06
CA LEU A 138 2.72 18.85 0.75
C LEU A 138 3.83 17.83 0.39
N PRO A 139 4.75 17.43 1.30
CA PRO A 139 5.74 16.41 0.98
C PRO A 139 5.10 15.07 0.60
N GLY A 140 4.03 14.68 1.30
CA GLY A 140 3.28 13.47 0.98
C GLY A 140 2.62 13.54 -0.39
N LEU A 141 1.94 14.64 -0.70
CA LEU A 141 1.33 14.84 -2.03
C LEU A 141 2.37 14.83 -3.16
N LEU A 142 3.52 15.48 -2.96
CA LEU A 142 4.60 15.49 -3.94
C LEU A 142 5.20 14.11 -4.15
N ASN A 143 5.42 13.33 -3.07
CA ASN A 143 5.86 11.95 -3.16
C ASN A 143 4.86 11.10 -3.94
N LEU A 144 3.55 11.25 -3.70
CA LEU A 144 2.51 10.54 -4.45
C LEU A 144 2.54 10.87 -5.94
N VAL A 145 2.62 12.16 -6.28
CA VAL A 145 2.68 12.61 -7.69
C VAL A 145 3.94 12.11 -8.37
N LEU A 146 5.11 12.23 -7.73
CA LEU A 146 6.38 11.75 -8.27
C LEU A 146 6.38 10.22 -8.42
N GLY A 147 5.91 9.49 -7.42
CA GLY A 147 5.77 8.04 -7.47
C GLY A 147 4.83 7.59 -8.61
N PHE A 148 3.73 8.31 -8.81
CA PHE A 148 2.82 8.06 -9.94
C PHE A 148 3.49 8.34 -11.30
N ILE A 149 4.19 9.46 -11.45
CA ILE A 149 4.90 9.81 -12.70
C ILE A 149 5.95 8.76 -13.03
N ILE A 150 6.78 8.39 -12.05
CA ILE A 150 7.84 7.38 -12.23
C ILE A 150 7.20 6.03 -12.57
N GLY A 151 6.16 5.63 -11.84
CA GLY A 151 5.41 4.41 -12.13
C GLY A 151 4.86 4.38 -13.56
N ALA A 152 4.28 5.49 -14.02
CA ALA A 152 3.77 5.62 -15.38
C ALA A 152 4.89 5.51 -16.44
N ILE A 153 6.04 6.17 -16.20
CA ILE A 153 7.21 6.09 -17.09
C ILE A 153 7.73 4.65 -17.17
N VAL A 154 7.88 3.97 -16.03
CA VAL A 154 8.35 2.58 -15.98
C VAL A 154 7.40 1.66 -16.74
N VAL A 155 6.08 1.79 -16.52
CA VAL A 155 5.08 1.00 -17.25
C VAL A 155 5.13 1.28 -18.75
N ALA A 156 5.27 2.54 -19.16
CA ALA A 156 5.39 2.91 -20.57
C ALA A 156 6.65 2.32 -21.21
N LEU A 157 7.79 2.35 -20.52
CA LEU A 157 9.05 1.75 -20.97
C LEU A 157 8.93 0.23 -21.09
N VAL A 158 8.41 -0.45 -20.06
CA VAL A 158 8.23 -1.90 -20.06
C VAL A 158 7.29 -2.33 -21.20
N LYS A 159 6.17 -1.62 -21.41
CA LYS A 159 5.26 -1.89 -22.52
C LYS A 159 5.93 -1.66 -23.88
N SER A 160 6.74 -0.62 -24.01
CA SER A 160 7.48 -0.33 -25.25
C SER A 160 8.50 -1.44 -25.55
N VAL A 161 9.26 -1.89 -24.55
CA VAL A 161 10.21 -3.00 -24.68
C VAL A 161 9.50 -4.32 -24.97
N ALA A 162 8.39 -4.62 -24.29
CA ALA A 162 7.60 -5.83 -24.54
C ALA A 162 7.06 -5.86 -25.98
N LYS A 163 6.58 -4.71 -26.48
CA LYS A 163 6.13 -4.53 -27.87
C LYS A 163 7.27 -4.78 -28.87
N ILE A 164 8.49 -4.30 -28.59
CA ILE A 164 9.67 -4.52 -29.44
C ILE A 164 10.11 -5.99 -29.39
N ARG A 165 9.98 -6.67 -28.25
CA ARG A 165 10.36 -8.09 -28.08
C ARG A 165 9.32 -9.08 -28.63
N GLY A 166 8.21 -8.61 -29.20
CA GLY A 166 7.15 -9.46 -29.75
C GLY A 166 6.38 -10.27 -28.70
N VAL A 167 6.59 -10.00 -27.41
CA VAL A 167 5.85 -10.64 -26.32
C VAL A 167 4.59 -9.82 -26.08
N SER A 168 3.57 -10.07 -26.89
CA SER A 168 2.25 -9.49 -26.70
C SER A 168 1.59 -10.17 -25.49
N HIS A 169 1.39 -9.43 -24.41
CA HIS A 169 0.48 -9.77 -23.32
C HIS A 169 -0.83 -9.01 -23.50
#